data_AF-A0A356K525-F1
#
_entry.id   AF-A0A356K525-F1
#
_cell.length_a   1.000
_cell.length_b   1.000
_cell.length_c   1.000
_cell.angle_alpha   90.00
_cell.angle_beta   90.00
_cell.angle_gamma   90.00
#
_symmetry.space_group_name_H-M   'P 1'
#
loop_
_entity.id
_entity.type
_entity.pdbx_description
1 polymer ?
#
loop_
_entity_poly.entity_id
_entity_poly.type
_entity_poly.pdbx_seq_one_letter_code
_entity_poly.pdbx_strand_id
1 'polypeptide(L)'
;MSDRSKRFGLLILGLVVTAIFVNLGNWQLERAAGKREALARFEGHAQSPAVDLEGIERSKIMSRVGQLAFANGDYRRDTVAILDNQSLGGRTGYLVYTAYRIGQTDRHILVNRGWVEA
;
A
#
# COMPACT_ATOMS: atom_id res chain seq x y z
N MET A 1 36.44 -35.05 17.56
CA MET A 1 36.23 -34.58 16.16
C MET A 1 37.53 -34.01 15.63
N SER A 2 38.05 -34.57 14.53
CA SER A 2 39.26 -34.09 13.86
C SER A 2 39.07 -32.65 13.36
N ASP A 3 40.12 -31.84 13.43
CA ASP A 3 40.12 -30.42 13.01
C ASP A 3 39.66 -30.27 11.54
N ARG A 4 39.91 -31.28 10.71
CA ARG A 4 39.45 -31.36 9.31
C ARG A 4 37.93 -31.44 9.18
N SER A 5 37.24 -32.19 10.06
CA SER A 5 35.77 -32.31 10.04
C SER A 5 35.10 -30.99 10.45
N LYS A 6 35.69 -30.25 11.39
CA LYS A 6 35.19 -28.93 11.81
C LYS A 6 35.32 -27.90 10.68
N ARG A 7 36.47 -27.85 10.02
CA ARG A 7 36.70 -26.97 8.85
C ARG A 7 35.71 -27.27 7.71
N PHE A 8 35.47 -28.55 7.41
CA PHE A 8 34.51 -28.95 6.39
C PHE A 8 33.08 -28.53 6.75
N GLY A 9 32.67 -28.71 8.01
CA GLY A 9 31.37 -28.24 8.51
C GLY A 9 31.20 -26.71 8.38
N LEU A 10 32.24 -25.94 8.72
CA LEU A 10 32.22 -24.48 8.58
C LEU A 10 32.11 -24.02 7.11
N LEU A 11 32.78 -24.72 6.18
CA LEU A 11 32.66 -24.42 4.74
C LEU A 11 31.25 -24.67 4.22
N ILE A 12 30.64 -25.80 4.60
CA ILE A 12 29.24 -26.09 4.24
C ILE A 12 28.31 -25.03 4.81
N LEU A 13 28.47 -24.67 6.09
CA LEU A 13 27.66 -23.64 6.71
C LEU A 13 27.81 -22.30 5.99
N GLY A 14 29.03 -21.90 5.64
CA GLY A 14 29.30 -20.69 4.87
C GLY A 14 28.60 -20.69 3.51
N LEU A 15 28.64 -21.82 2.80
CA LEU A 15 27.95 -21.97 1.51
C LEU A 15 26.42 -21.89 1.65
N VAL A 16 25.85 -22.53 2.68
CA VAL A 16 24.40 -22.47 2.96
C VAL A 16 23.97 -21.05 3.28
N VAL A 17 24.68 -20.36 4.18
CA VAL A 17 24.38 -18.96 4.54
C VAL A 17 24.50 -18.04 3.33
N THR A 18 25.53 -18.25 2.49
CA THR A 18 25.71 -17.48 1.26
C THR A 18 24.54 -17.69 0.31
N ALA A 19 24.11 -18.94 0.09
CA ALA A 19 22.96 -19.25 -0.76
C ALA A 19 21.66 -18.59 -0.25
N ILE A 20 21.45 -18.58 1.08
CA ILE A 20 20.32 -17.89 1.71
C ILE A 20 20.37 -16.39 1.43
N PHE A 21 21.53 -15.74 1.63
CA PHE A 21 21.66 -14.31 1.37
C PHE A 21 21.52 -13.93 -0.10
N VAL A 22 21.98 -14.77 -1.02
CA VAL A 22 21.73 -14.57 -2.46
C VAL A 22 20.24 -14.63 -2.77
N ASN A 23 19.53 -15.62 -2.21
CA ASN A 23 18.08 -15.74 -2.39
C ASN A 23 17.33 -14.52 -1.81
N LEU A 24 17.70 -14.08 -0.60
CA LEU A 24 17.15 -12.88 0.01
C LEU A 24 17.45 -11.62 -0.80
N GLY A 25 18.65 -11.50 -1.38
CA GLY A 25 19.01 -10.41 -2.28
C GLY A 25 18.12 -10.37 -3.52
N ASN A 26 17.88 -11.53 -4.14
CA ASN A 26 16.95 -11.64 -5.27
C ASN A 26 15.51 -11.24 -4.87
N TRP A 27 15.05 -11.69 -3.70
CA TRP A 27 13.74 -11.30 -3.18
C TRP A 27 13.62 -9.78 -2.96
N GLN A 28 14.67 -9.14 -2.45
CA GLN A 28 14.70 -7.68 -2.30
C GLN A 28 14.62 -6.96 -3.65
N LEU A 29 15.31 -7.47 -4.68
CA LEU A 29 15.25 -6.91 -6.04
C LEU A 29 13.86 -7.07 -6.66
N GLU A 30 13.22 -8.23 -6.49
CA GLU A 30 11.86 -8.49 -6.95
C GLU A 30 10.86 -7.56 -6.25
N ARG A 31 10.94 -7.44 -4.92
CA ARG A 31 10.10 -6.52 -4.14
C ARG A 31 10.30 -5.06 -4.59
N ALA A 32 11.53 -4.66 -4.88
CA ALA A 32 11.83 -3.33 -5.41
C ALA A 32 11.27 -3.13 -6.82
N ALA A 33 11.31 -4.14 -7.69
CA ALA A 33 10.69 -4.10 -9.01
C ALA A 33 9.17 -3.95 -8.91
N GLY A 34 8.51 -4.76 -8.06
CA GLY A 34 7.06 -4.67 -7.84
C GLY A 34 6.62 -3.29 -7.31
N LYS A 35 7.40 -2.69 -6.40
CA LYS A 35 7.14 -1.31 -5.94
C LYS A 35 7.28 -0.27 -7.05
N ARG A 36 8.33 -0.38 -7.88
CA ARG A 36 8.56 0.52 -9.01
C ARG A 36 7.41 0.44 -10.02
N GLU A 37 6.95 -0.77 -10.34
CA GLU A 37 5.84 -0.97 -11.27
C GLU A 37 4.52 -0.40 -10.70
N ALA A 38 4.24 -0.63 -9.41
CA ALA A 38 3.07 -0.07 -8.76
C ALA A 38 3.08 1.47 -8.75
N LEU A 39 4.24 2.08 -8.48
CA LEU A 39 4.41 3.53 -8.54
C LEU A 39 4.23 4.07 -9.96
N ALA A 40 4.83 3.43 -10.96
CA ALA A 40 4.68 3.83 -12.36
C ALA A 40 3.22 3.78 -12.83
N ARG A 41 2.47 2.74 -12.43
CA ARG A 41 1.02 2.67 -12.69
C ARG A 41 0.25 3.81 -12.01
N PHE A 42 0.56 4.08 -10.74
CA PHE A 42 -0.07 5.15 -9.98
C PHE A 42 0.18 6.53 -10.62
N GLU A 43 1.43 6.83 -10.97
CA GLU A 43 1.81 8.07 -11.64
C GLU A 43 1.19 8.21 -13.03
N GLY A 44 1.11 7.12 -13.80
CA GLY A 44 0.40 7.11 -15.09
C GLY A 44 -1.10 7.39 -14.95
N HIS A 45 -1.74 6.83 -13.93
CA HIS A 45 -3.14 7.11 -13.62
C HIS A 45 -3.37 8.55 -13.17
N ALA A 46 -2.44 9.13 -12.41
CA ALA A 46 -2.54 10.52 -11.96
C ALA A 46 -2.59 11.54 -13.12
N GLN A 47 -2.05 11.18 -14.29
CA GLN A 47 -2.12 11.99 -15.51
C GLN A 47 -3.36 11.71 -16.37
N SER A 48 -4.14 10.70 -16.03
CA SER A 48 -5.35 10.34 -16.78
C SER A 48 -6.52 11.28 -16.42
N PRO A 49 -7.51 11.47 -17.32
CA PRO A 49 -8.68 12.30 -17.04
C PRO A 49 -9.40 11.87 -15.76
N ALA A 50 -9.97 12.83 -15.03
CA ALA A 50 -10.69 12.51 -13.80
C ALA A 50 -11.90 11.59 -14.08
N VAL A 51 -12.14 10.64 -13.19
CA VAL A 51 -13.24 9.66 -13.29
C VAL A 51 -14.42 10.10 -12.44
N ASP A 52 -15.61 10.02 -13.03
CA ASP A 52 -16.86 10.16 -12.30
C ASP A 52 -17.14 8.89 -11.46
N LEU A 53 -17.18 9.03 -10.14
CA LEU A 53 -17.52 7.92 -9.24
C LEU A 53 -19.01 7.60 -9.23
N GLU A 54 -19.87 8.49 -9.72
CA GLU A 54 -21.31 8.20 -9.90
C GLU A 54 -21.49 7.16 -11.03
N GLY A 55 -20.70 7.23 -12.09
CA GLY A 55 -20.77 6.30 -13.22
C GLY A 55 -19.94 5.01 -13.09
N ILE A 56 -19.05 4.90 -12.09
CA ILE A 56 -18.10 3.79 -12.02
C ILE A 56 -18.72 2.48 -11.47
N GLU A 57 -18.42 1.37 -12.15
CA GLU A 57 -18.69 0.03 -11.65
C GLU A 57 -17.71 -0.36 -10.53
N ARG A 58 -18.22 -0.96 -9.44
CA ARG A 58 -17.40 -1.36 -8.29
C ARG A 58 -16.23 -2.27 -8.65
N SER A 59 -16.42 -3.16 -9.63
CA SER A 59 -15.39 -4.08 -10.13
C SER A 59 -14.19 -3.36 -10.77
N LYS A 60 -14.39 -2.13 -11.25
CA LYS A 60 -13.34 -1.33 -11.92
C LYS A 60 -12.60 -0.38 -10.98
N ILE A 61 -12.98 -0.29 -9.70
CA ILE A 61 -12.32 0.63 -8.76
C ILE A 61 -10.84 0.29 -8.58
N MET A 62 -10.51 -1.00 -8.46
CA MET A 62 -9.11 -1.44 -8.22
C MET A 62 -8.19 -1.16 -9.41
N SER A 63 -8.71 -1.18 -10.64
CA SER A 63 -7.91 -0.84 -11.83
C SER A 63 -7.72 0.67 -12.02
N ARG A 64 -8.36 1.51 -11.20
CA ARG A 64 -8.34 2.98 -11.29
C ARG A 64 -7.59 3.64 -10.14
N VAL A 65 -6.92 2.86 -9.29
CA VAL A 65 -6.16 3.37 -8.13
C VAL A 65 -5.07 4.35 -8.61
N GLY A 66 -5.05 5.55 -8.03
CA GLY A 66 -4.14 6.63 -8.41
C GLY A 66 -4.71 7.62 -9.43
N GLN A 67 -5.87 7.33 -10.02
CA GLN A 67 -6.54 8.25 -10.92
C GLN A 67 -7.30 9.33 -10.14
N LEU A 68 -7.31 10.56 -10.65
CA LEU A 68 -8.17 11.61 -10.11
C LEU A 68 -9.64 11.21 -10.27
N ALA A 69 -10.47 11.58 -9.29
CA ALA A 69 -11.87 11.23 -9.28
C ALA A 69 -12.72 12.37 -8.72
N PHE A 70 -13.96 12.47 -9.18
CA PHE A 70 -14.94 13.43 -8.67
C PHE A 70 -16.28 12.74 -8.42
N ALA A 71 -17.06 13.32 -7.52
CA ALA A 71 -18.41 12.88 -7.18
C ALA A 71 -19.16 14.02 -6.50
N ASN A 72 -20.46 14.18 -6.81
CA ASN A 72 -21.32 15.04 -6.04
C ASN A 72 -21.93 14.27 -4.85
N GLY A 73 -22.43 14.97 -3.85
CA GLY A 73 -23.06 14.36 -2.67
C GLY A 73 -22.62 15.02 -1.37
N ASP A 74 -22.69 14.25 -0.28
CA ASP A 74 -22.60 14.79 1.07
C ASP A 74 -21.80 13.90 2.02
N TYR A 75 -21.12 14.51 2.98
CA TYR A 75 -20.48 13.80 4.08
C TYR A 75 -21.50 13.37 5.14
N ARG A 76 -21.36 12.11 5.57
CA ARG A 76 -22.05 11.57 6.74
C ARG A 76 -21.20 11.78 7.99
N ARG A 77 -21.42 12.92 8.66
CA ARG A 77 -20.62 13.33 9.84
C ARG A 77 -20.70 12.35 11.01
N ASP A 78 -21.77 11.60 11.08
CA ASP A 78 -22.06 10.52 12.02
C ASP A 78 -21.27 9.23 11.74
N THR A 79 -20.67 9.09 10.56
CA THR A 79 -19.95 7.88 10.14
C THR A 79 -18.46 8.19 9.90
N VAL A 80 -17.67 8.02 10.96
CA VAL A 80 -16.22 8.23 10.95
C VAL A 80 -15.51 6.91 11.25
N ALA A 81 -14.51 6.57 10.45
CA ALA A 81 -13.60 5.46 10.69
C ALA A 81 -12.20 6.02 10.98
N ILE A 82 -11.53 5.42 11.94
CA ILE A 82 -10.19 5.82 12.35
C ILE A 82 -9.26 4.64 12.12
N LEU A 83 -8.17 4.89 11.42
CA LEU A 83 -7.07 3.95 11.32
C LEU A 83 -5.97 4.39 12.30
N ASP A 84 -5.70 3.56 13.29
CA ASP A 84 -4.73 3.81 14.36
C ASP A 84 -3.29 3.46 13.96
N ASN A 85 -2.36 3.77 14.86
CA ASN A 85 -0.93 3.46 14.71
C ASN A 85 -0.31 4.00 13.42
N GLN A 86 -0.79 5.16 12.98
CA GLN A 86 -0.27 5.80 11.77
C GLN A 86 0.87 6.75 12.16
N SER A 87 2.08 6.46 11.68
CA SER A 87 3.23 7.32 11.91
C SER A 87 3.39 8.34 10.80
N LEU A 88 3.41 9.63 11.14
CA LEU A 88 3.73 10.73 10.23
C LEU A 88 4.85 11.58 10.82
N GLY A 89 6.00 11.66 10.14
CA GLY A 89 7.14 12.45 10.61
C GLY A 89 7.70 12.01 11.97
N GLY A 90 7.59 10.72 12.32
CA GLY A 90 8.03 10.17 13.61
C GLY A 90 7.05 10.32 14.77
N ARG A 91 5.89 10.95 14.56
CA ARG A 91 4.80 11.03 15.54
C ARG A 91 3.75 9.98 15.27
N THR A 92 3.22 9.35 16.31
CA THR A 92 2.11 8.40 16.21
C THR A 92 0.79 9.16 16.23
N GLY A 93 -0.15 8.72 15.41
CA GLY A 93 -1.46 9.35 15.29
C GLY A 93 -2.44 8.47 14.55
N TYR A 94 -3.45 9.12 14.00
CA TYR A 94 -4.60 8.48 13.38
C TYR A 94 -4.84 9.04 11.99
N LEU A 95 -5.21 8.18 11.03
CA LEU A 95 -5.84 8.61 9.79
C LEU A 95 -7.36 8.62 9.98
N VAL A 96 -7.97 9.77 9.71
CA VAL A 96 -9.42 9.96 9.86
C VAL A 96 -10.08 9.79 8.50
N TYR A 97 -11.09 8.93 8.45
CA TYR A 97 -11.91 8.72 7.26
C TYR A 97 -13.36 9.08 7.58
N THR A 98 -14.00 9.83 6.70
CA THR A 98 -15.44 10.12 6.83
C THR A 98 -16.16 9.54 5.63
N ALA A 99 -17.30 8.89 5.88
CA ALA A 99 -18.13 8.39 4.80
C ALA A 99 -18.70 9.58 3.99
N TYR A 100 -18.57 9.49 2.67
CA TYR A 100 -19.15 10.41 1.71
C TYR A 100 -20.12 9.64 0.83
N ARG A 101 -21.36 10.11 0.75
CA ARG A 101 -22.40 9.54 -0.10
C ARG A 101 -22.21 10.08 -1.52
N ILE A 102 -22.24 9.19 -2.50
CA ILE A 102 -22.10 9.54 -3.92
C ILE A 102 -23.48 9.78 -4.54
N GLY A 103 -23.68 10.99 -5.06
CA GLY A 103 -24.92 11.46 -5.68
C GLY A 103 -26.13 11.30 -4.75
N GLN A 104 -27.24 10.84 -5.34
CA GLN A 104 -28.44 10.40 -4.62
C GLN A 104 -28.50 8.86 -4.49
N THR A 105 -27.33 8.19 -4.52
CA THR A 105 -27.26 6.72 -4.43
C THR A 105 -27.00 6.25 -2.99
N ASP A 106 -27.27 4.99 -2.69
CA ASP A 106 -26.88 4.35 -1.42
C ASP A 106 -25.38 3.98 -1.34
N ARG A 107 -24.59 4.35 -2.36
CA ARG A 107 -23.15 4.08 -2.37
C ARG A 107 -22.40 5.13 -1.56
N HIS A 108 -21.49 4.62 -0.75
CA HIS A 108 -20.63 5.42 0.11
C HIS A 108 -19.18 5.08 -0.17
N ILE A 109 -18.32 6.09 -0.07
CA ILE A 109 -16.86 5.95 -0.06
C ILE A 109 -16.30 6.51 1.24
N LEU A 110 -15.15 5.98 1.66
CA LEU A 110 -14.39 6.56 2.75
C LEU A 110 -13.42 7.57 2.17
N VAL A 111 -13.58 8.83 2.53
CA VAL A 111 -12.65 9.89 2.15
C VAL A 111 -11.67 10.10 3.29
N ASN A 112 -10.38 9.96 2.99
CA ASN A 112 -9.31 10.31 3.92
C ASN A 112 -9.34 11.83 4.17
N ARG A 113 -9.57 12.23 5.43
CA ARG A 113 -9.63 13.63 5.89
C ARG A 113 -8.29 14.15 6.40
N GLY A 114 -7.28 13.29 6.44
CA GLY A 114 -5.94 13.61 6.90
C GLY A 114 -5.52 12.84 8.13
N TRP A 115 -4.36 13.24 8.65
CA TRP A 115 -3.74 12.68 9.82
C TRP A 115 -3.92 13.62 11.02
N VAL A 116 -4.16 13.05 12.20
CA VAL A 116 -4.22 13.76 13.48
C VAL A 116 -3.29 13.11 14.49
N GLU A 117 -2.59 13.92 15.27
CA GLU A 117 -1.74 13.44 16.37
C GLU A 117 -2.60 12.78 17.46
N ALA A 118 -2.05 11.75 18.11
CA ALA A 118 -2.72 11.02 19.18
C ALA A 118 -2.71 11.73 20.53
#